data_AF-A0A3D5AMU5-F1
#
_entry.id   AF-A0A3D5AMU5-F1
#
_cell.length_a   1.000
_cell.length_b   1.000
_cell.length_c   1.000
_cell.angle_alpha   90.00
_cell.angle_beta   90.00
_cell.angle_gamma   90.00
#
_symmetry.space_group_name_H-M   'P 1'
#
loop_
_entity.id
_entity.type
_entity.pdbx_description
1 polymer ?
#
loop_
_entity_poly.entity_id
_entity_poly.type
_entity_poly.pdbx_seq_one_letter_code
_entity_poly.pdbx_strand_id
1 'polypeptide(L)'
;MTVTSLLTRMAQREAAALMLVPDLRLQVDDPEPEIRFRFDGCPWCDARALPPLREVSTDEVPEPALPLLTVLGCEEITARSLVPLSLIRVPERSASPRFRSRAASWARSARDWSSPAEVHRRLEQLDDAESWLDDALPELRSGGFTWAGNASETVAVLPMATRVAIGTRQRPDKLAASRRGLHFITPHADGPLAAQLNNVYLAARTAAVREALSGSWLLDTPPR
;
A
#
# COMPACT_ATOMS: atom_id res chain seq x y z
N MET A 1 -12.19 -10.66 15.66
CA MET A 1 -11.54 -11.62 14.73
C MET A 1 -10.27 -12.18 15.42
N THR A 2 -9.53 -13.18 14.91
CA THR A 2 -8.19 -13.47 15.48
C THR A 2 -7.13 -12.66 14.74
N VAL A 3 -6.05 -12.28 15.43
CA VAL A 3 -4.90 -11.59 14.81
C VAL A 3 -4.40 -12.35 13.58
N THR A 4 -4.22 -13.67 13.68
CA THR A 4 -3.78 -14.50 12.54
C THR A 4 -4.73 -14.39 11.35
N SER A 5 -6.06 -14.46 11.57
CA SER A 5 -7.02 -14.34 10.48
C SER A 5 -7.03 -12.96 9.81
N LEU A 6 -6.84 -11.88 10.58
CA LEU A 6 -6.67 -10.53 10.03
C LEU A 6 -5.42 -10.44 9.16
N LEU A 7 -4.28 -10.91 9.69
CA LEU A 7 -3.02 -10.89 8.94
C LEU A 7 -3.09 -11.70 7.66
N THR A 8 -3.78 -12.84 7.68
CA THR A 8 -4.00 -13.66 6.48
C THR A 8 -4.81 -12.90 5.44
N ARG A 9 -5.92 -12.25 5.82
CA ARG A 9 -6.73 -11.44 4.88
C ARG A 9 -5.94 -10.29 4.28
N MET A 10 -5.25 -9.50 5.10
CA MET A 10 -4.40 -8.40 4.64
C MET A 10 -3.30 -8.90 3.69
N ALA A 11 -2.68 -10.05 4.01
CA ALA A 11 -1.67 -10.67 3.17
C ALA A 11 -2.23 -11.16 1.84
N GLN A 12 -3.44 -11.72 1.82
CA GLN A 12 -4.14 -12.13 0.60
C GLN A 12 -4.47 -10.94 -0.28
N ARG A 13 -4.90 -9.81 0.29
CA ARG A 13 -5.12 -8.55 -0.46
C ARG A 13 -3.85 -8.04 -1.11
N GLU A 14 -2.75 -7.96 -0.35
CA GLU A 14 -1.47 -7.54 -0.92
C GLU A 14 -1.01 -8.51 -2.02
N ALA A 15 -1.14 -9.83 -1.81
CA ALA A 15 -0.83 -10.81 -2.85
C ALA A 15 -1.69 -10.59 -4.10
N ALA A 16 -3.00 -10.38 -3.96
CA ALA A 16 -3.90 -10.12 -5.07
C ALA A 16 -3.55 -8.83 -5.83
N ALA A 17 -3.21 -7.75 -5.11
CA ALA A 17 -2.70 -6.51 -5.68
C ALA A 17 -1.40 -6.72 -6.48
N LEU A 18 -0.46 -7.49 -5.91
CA LEU A 18 0.81 -7.85 -6.56
C LEU A 18 0.62 -8.73 -7.81
N MET A 19 -0.55 -9.33 -8.00
CA MET A 19 -0.89 -10.13 -9.18
C MET A 19 -1.68 -9.36 -10.25
N LEU A 20 -2.06 -8.10 -10.01
CA LEU A 20 -2.71 -7.27 -11.03
C LEU A 20 -1.78 -7.04 -12.22
N VAL A 21 -2.26 -7.25 -13.43
CA VAL A 21 -1.49 -7.00 -14.65
C VAL A 21 -2.11 -5.80 -15.35
N PRO A 22 -1.39 -4.68 -15.52
CA PRO A 22 -1.89 -3.60 -16.36
C PRO A 22 -2.01 -4.11 -17.80
N ASP A 23 -3.13 -3.80 -18.48
CA ASP A 23 -3.30 -4.21 -19.88
C ASP A 23 -2.34 -3.41 -20.77
N LEU A 24 -1.24 -4.03 -21.15
CA LEU A 24 -0.19 -3.46 -21.99
C LEU A 24 -0.64 -3.19 -23.44
N ARG A 25 -1.84 -3.67 -23.83
CA ARG A 25 -2.40 -3.47 -25.19
C ARG A 25 -3.24 -2.20 -25.30
N LEU A 26 -3.61 -1.59 -24.18
CA LEU A 26 -4.18 -0.25 -24.18
C LEU A 26 -3.04 0.71 -24.51
N GLN A 27 -2.86 1.01 -25.80
CA GLN A 27 -2.17 2.22 -26.21
C GLN A 27 -2.94 3.39 -25.62
N VAL A 28 -2.41 4.00 -24.57
CA VAL A 28 -2.95 5.22 -24.00
C VAL A 28 -2.26 6.35 -24.76
N ASP A 29 -3.01 7.07 -25.59
CA ASP A 29 -2.53 8.30 -26.26
C ASP A 29 -2.33 9.46 -25.26
N ASP A 30 -2.76 9.27 -24.01
CA ASP A 30 -2.72 10.19 -22.88
C ASP A 30 -1.75 9.70 -21.77
N PRO A 31 -1.24 10.59 -20.90
CA PRO A 31 -0.01 10.36 -20.16
C PRO A 31 -0.05 9.12 -19.25
N GLU A 32 1.13 8.53 -19.07
CA GLU A 32 1.40 7.44 -18.11
C GLU A 32 0.63 7.66 -16.81
N PRO A 33 0.09 6.61 -16.16
CA PRO A 33 -0.74 6.79 -14.96
C PRO A 33 0.01 7.57 -13.87
N GLU A 34 -0.37 8.84 -13.68
CA GLU A 34 0.29 9.74 -12.75
C GLU A 34 -0.27 9.55 -11.33
N ILE A 35 0.58 9.19 -10.39
CA ILE A 35 0.25 9.08 -8.96
C ILE A 35 0.93 10.24 -8.24
N ARG A 36 0.16 11.03 -7.49
CA ARG A 36 0.73 12.09 -6.66
C ARG A 36 1.19 11.52 -5.33
N PHE A 37 2.37 11.96 -4.88
CA PHE A 37 2.93 11.56 -3.60
C PHE A 37 2.90 12.71 -2.60
N ARG A 38 2.50 12.40 -1.37
CA ARG A 38 2.67 13.27 -0.20
C ARG A 38 3.50 12.55 0.83
N PHE A 39 4.54 13.20 1.33
CA PHE A 39 5.42 12.62 2.34
C PHE A 39 5.14 13.20 3.73
N ASP A 40 4.74 12.34 4.66
CA ASP A 40 4.58 12.67 6.07
C ASP A 40 5.90 12.39 6.84
N GLY A 41 6.11 13.10 7.94
CA GLY A 41 7.24 12.86 8.83
C GLY A 41 7.12 11.50 9.55
N CYS A 42 8.22 10.76 9.63
CA CYS A 42 8.27 9.52 10.39
C CYS A 42 8.42 9.81 11.91
N PRO A 43 7.55 9.30 12.79
CA PRO A 43 7.67 9.54 14.23
C PRO A 43 8.82 8.75 14.89
N TRP A 44 9.45 7.81 14.17
CA TRP A 44 10.51 6.94 14.71
C TRP A 44 11.92 7.29 14.23
N CYS A 45 12.05 8.08 13.14
CA CYS A 45 13.33 8.50 12.60
C CYS A 45 13.25 9.87 11.91
N ASP A 46 14.39 10.53 11.77
CA ASP A 46 14.50 11.87 11.17
C ASP A 46 14.61 11.83 9.63
N ALA A 47 14.22 10.71 9.01
CA ALA A 47 14.23 10.58 7.57
C ALA A 47 13.32 11.63 6.93
N ARG A 48 13.91 12.45 6.06
CA ARG A 48 13.18 13.32 5.16
C ARG A 48 12.98 12.58 3.85
N ALA A 49 11.86 12.86 3.18
CA ALA A 49 11.63 12.36 1.84
C ALA A 49 12.84 12.70 0.96
N LEU A 50 13.36 11.70 0.26
CA LEU A 50 14.24 11.96 -0.87
C LEU A 50 13.39 12.59 -1.98
N PRO A 51 13.91 13.57 -2.73
CA PRO A 51 13.16 14.22 -3.80
C PRO A 51 12.62 13.18 -4.80
N PRO A 52 11.44 13.43 -5.40
CA PRO A 52 10.68 12.41 -6.12
C PRO A 52 11.40 11.88 -7.36
N LEU A 53 10.98 10.69 -7.82
CA LEU A 53 11.38 10.08 -9.10
C LEU A 53 10.99 10.91 -10.34
N ARG A 54 10.09 11.89 -10.20
CA ARG A 54 9.88 13.03 -11.09
C ARG A 54 8.97 14.03 -10.39
N GLU A 55 9.31 15.30 -10.43
CA GLU A 55 8.47 16.40 -9.96
C GLU A 55 7.56 16.81 -11.12
N VAL A 56 6.25 16.62 -11.00
CA VAL A 56 5.29 17.18 -11.96
C VAL A 56 5.02 18.61 -11.51
N SER A 57 5.42 19.57 -12.35
CA SER A 57 5.17 21.00 -12.16
C SER A 57 3.66 21.24 -12.00
N THR A 58 3.29 21.98 -10.95
CA THR A 58 1.89 22.21 -10.55
C THR A 58 1.24 23.42 -11.23
N ASP A 59 1.93 24.08 -12.17
CA ASP A 59 1.60 25.47 -12.50
C ASP A 59 0.75 25.75 -13.77
N GLU A 60 0.38 24.79 -14.64
CA GLU A 60 -0.26 25.18 -15.91
C GLU A 60 -1.46 24.37 -16.43
N VAL A 61 -1.93 23.33 -15.74
CA VAL A 61 -3.09 22.53 -16.20
C VAL A 61 -4.07 22.34 -15.04
N PRO A 62 -5.41 22.43 -15.23
CA PRO A 62 -6.36 21.99 -14.21
C PRO A 62 -6.00 20.54 -13.87
N GLU A 63 -5.39 20.32 -12.70
CA GLU A 63 -4.81 19.02 -12.38
C GLU A 63 -5.89 17.95 -12.55
N PRO A 64 -5.67 16.91 -13.37
CA PRO A 64 -6.54 15.76 -13.34
C PRO A 64 -6.65 15.28 -11.90
N ALA A 65 -7.80 14.70 -11.55
CA ALA A 65 -8.08 14.24 -10.19
C ALA A 65 -7.27 12.98 -9.83
N LEU A 66 -5.94 13.06 -9.92
CA LEU A 66 -5.03 11.95 -9.76
C LEU A 66 -5.08 11.39 -8.34
N PRO A 67 -4.95 10.05 -8.18
CA PRO A 67 -4.79 9.43 -6.87
C PRO A 67 -3.62 10.07 -6.10
N LEU A 68 -3.88 10.46 -4.85
CA LEU A 68 -2.88 10.98 -3.92
C LEU A 68 -2.49 9.90 -2.91
N LEU A 69 -1.26 9.41 -2.95
CA LEU A 69 -0.70 8.47 -1.98
C LEU A 69 0.13 9.20 -0.93
N THR A 70 -0.27 9.09 0.33
CA THR A 70 0.52 9.56 1.47
C THR A 70 1.39 8.45 2.04
N VAL A 71 2.68 8.70 2.18
CA VAL A 71 3.69 7.76 2.70
C VAL A 71 4.61 8.47 3.72
N LEU A 72 5.33 7.73 4.54
CA LEU A 72 6.39 8.29 5.39
C LEU A 72 7.63 8.57 4.56
N GLY A 73 8.38 9.62 4.92
CA GLY A 73 9.65 9.95 4.24
C GLY A 73 10.72 8.85 4.31
N CYS A 74 10.61 7.90 5.23
CA CYS A 74 11.50 6.73 5.31
C CYS A 74 11.04 5.52 4.51
N GLU A 75 9.86 5.54 3.89
CA GLU A 75 9.34 4.38 3.15
C GLU A 75 9.99 4.25 1.78
N GLU A 76 10.45 3.04 1.46
CA GLU A 76 10.76 2.61 0.11
C GLU A 76 9.54 1.87 -0.46
N ILE A 77 9.01 2.40 -1.56
CA ILE A 77 7.83 1.88 -2.25
C ILE A 77 8.28 1.22 -3.55
N THR A 78 7.73 0.05 -3.86
CA THR A 78 8.04 -0.63 -5.12
C THR A 78 7.06 -0.20 -6.21
N ALA A 79 7.50 -0.13 -7.47
CA ALA A 79 6.60 0.15 -8.58
C ALA A 79 5.42 -0.84 -8.62
N ARG A 80 5.65 -2.10 -8.26
CA ARG A 80 4.62 -3.14 -8.23
C ARG A 80 3.51 -2.85 -7.20
N SER A 81 3.83 -2.27 -6.05
CA SER A 81 2.82 -1.89 -5.05
C SER A 81 1.92 -0.74 -5.49
N LEU A 82 2.30 0.01 -6.53
CA LEU A 82 1.53 1.14 -7.06
C LEU A 82 0.53 0.73 -8.15
N VAL A 83 0.62 -0.49 -8.67
CA VAL A 83 -0.25 -1.00 -9.75
C VAL A 83 -1.74 -0.85 -9.46
N PRO A 84 -2.26 -1.10 -8.24
CA PRO A 84 -3.67 -0.86 -7.96
C PRO A 84 -4.08 0.59 -8.23
N LEU A 85 -3.23 1.56 -7.86
CA LEU A 85 -3.52 2.98 -8.04
C LEU A 85 -3.43 3.41 -9.51
N SER A 86 -2.50 2.85 -10.28
CA SER A 86 -2.35 3.16 -11.70
C SER A 86 -3.53 2.67 -12.55
N LEU A 87 -4.35 1.76 -12.03
CA LEU A 87 -5.54 1.21 -12.68
C LEU A 87 -6.84 1.94 -12.26
N ILE A 88 -6.74 2.92 -11.36
CA ILE A 88 -7.88 3.73 -10.96
C ILE A 88 -8.13 4.81 -12.01
N ARG A 89 -9.37 4.86 -12.49
CA ARG A 89 -9.87 5.92 -13.36
C ARG A 89 -10.64 6.91 -12.50
N VAL A 90 -10.32 8.18 -12.64
CA VAL A 90 -10.98 9.26 -11.91
C VAL A 90 -11.67 10.18 -12.92
N PRO A 91 -12.99 10.40 -12.81
CA PRO A 91 -13.68 11.35 -13.67
C PRO A 91 -13.09 12.76 -13.56
N GLU A 92 -13.00 13.50 -14.67
CA GLU A 92 -12.36 14.84 -14.75
C GLU A 92 -12.87 15.85 -13.71
N ARG A 93 -14.09 15.70 -13.22
CA ARG A 93 -14.73 16.61 -12.26
C ARG A 93 -14.87 16.05 -10.84
N SER A 94 -14.22 14.93 -10.56
CA SER A 94 -14.22 14.32 -9.23
C SER A 94 -13.08 14.89 -8.37
N ALA A 95 -13.23 14.87 -7.05
CA ALA A 95 -12.09 15.14 -6.19
C ALA A 95 -11.13 13.94 -6.19
N SER A 96 -9.83 14.23 -6.02
CA SER A 96 -8.78 13.21 -6.03
C SER A 96 -8.99 12.15 -4.95
N PRO A 97 -8.99 10.85 -5.32
CA PRO A 97 -8.95 9.75 -4.36
C PRO A 97 -7.72 9.87 -3.46
N ARG A 98 -7.91 9.64 -2.16
CA ARG A 98 -6.85 9.77 -1.15
C ARG A 98 -6.50 8.42 -0.56
N PHE A 99 -5.22 8.07 -0.64
CA PHE A 99 -4.66 6.84 -0.13
C PHE A 99 -3.55 7.10 0.89
N ARG A 100 -3.33 6.11 1.76
CA ARG A 100 -2.16 6.03 2.64
C ARG A 100 -1.47 4.69 2.46
N SER A 101 -0.16 4.66 2.63
CA SER A 101 0.55 3.41 2.93
C SER A 101 0.09 2.83 4.27
N ARG A 102 0.29 1.53 4.47
CA ARG A 102 0.04 0.89 5.76
C ARG A 102 0.86 1.54 6.88
N ALA A 103 2.13 1.89 6.62
CA ALA A 103 2.99 2.50 7.62
C ALA A 103 2.59 3.93 7.95
N ALA A 104 2.21 4.75 6.96
CA ALA A 104 1.71 6.10 7.20
C ALA A 104 0.38 6.07 7.98
N SER A 105 -0.49 5.11 7.66
CA SER A 105 -1.72 4.91 8.42
C SER A 105 -1.42 4.53 9.88
N TRP A 106 -0.55 3.54 10.09
CA TRP A 106 -0.12 3.10 11.42
C TRP A 106 0.53 4.22 12.23
N ALA A 107 1.43 5.01 11.63
CA ALA A 107 2.13 6.11 12.31
C ALA A 107 1.20 7.20 12.86
N ARG A 108 0.03 7.38 12.24
CA ARG A 108 -0.99 8.32 12.73
C ARG A 108 -1.78 7.76 13.91
N SER A 109 -2.02 6.46 13.94
CA SER A 109 -2.92 5.82 14.90
C SER A 109 -2.20 5.15 16.08
N ALA A 110 -0.97 4.69 15.89
CA ALA A 110 -0.25 3.84 16.82
C ALA A 110 1.24 4.18 16.83
N ARG A 111 1.70 4.87 17.88
CA ARG A 111 3.12 5.13 18.11
C ARG A 111 3.79 4.10 19.01
N ASP A 112 2.98 3.30 19.69
CA ASP A 112 3.43 2.36 20.72
C ASP A 112 2.95 0.93 20.41
N TRP A 113 3.84 -0.03 20.64
CA TRP A 113 3.65 -1.47 20.49
C TRP A 113 3.38 -2.18 21.83
N SER A 114 3.26 -1.43 22.93
CA SER A 114 3.25 -1.94 24.30
C SER A 114 2.03 -2.79 24.68
N SER A 115 0.90 -2.66 23.97
CA SER A 115 -0.34 -3.38 24.31
C SER A 115 -0.81 -4.29 23.17
N PRO A 116 -0.83 -5.62 23.36
CA PRO A 116 -1.35 -6.56 22.37
C PRO A 116 -2.81 -6.29 21.97
N ALA A 117 -3.64 -5.83 22.91
CA ALA A 117 -5.04 -5.48 22.62
C ALA A 117 -5.16 -4.25 21.73
N GLU A 118 -4.32 -3.24 21.95
CA GLU A 118 -4.27 -2.06 21.10
C GLU A 118 -3.73 -2.42 19.70
N VAL A 119 -2.67 -3.22 19.62
CA VAL A 119 -2.14 -3.72 18.34
C VAL A 119 -3.22 -4.47 17.57
N HIS A 120 -3.99 -5.35 18.24
CA HIS A 120 -5.09 -6.07 17.60
C HIS A 120 -6.18 -5.12 17.06
N ARG A 121 -6.66 -4.18 17.88
CA ARG A 121 -7.66 -3.19 17.44
C ARG A 121 -7.17 -2.35 16.25
N ARG A 122 -5.88 -2.02 16.21
CA ARG A 122 -5.29 -1.25 15.10
C ARG A 122 -5.12 -2.09 13.83
N LEU A 123 -4.86 -3.39 13.97
CA LEU A 123 -4.89 -4.32 12.85
C LEU A 123 -6.30 -4.44 12.27
N GLU A 124 -7.35 -4.50 13.08
CA GLU A 124 -8.74 -4.48 12.61
C GLU A 124 -9.01 -3.18 11.81
N GLN A 125 -8.58 -2.03 12.32
CA GLN A 125 -8.74 -0.75 11.59
C GLN A 125 -7.99 -0.70 10.26
N LEU A 126 -6.78 -1.27 10.18
CA LEU A 126 -6.04 -1.36 8.92
C LEU A 126 -6.70 -2.31 7.94
N ASP A 127 -7.14 -3.47 8.42
CA ASP A 127 -7.85 -4.48 7.65
C ASP A 127 -9.15 -3.92 7.04
N ASP A 128 -9.93 -3.18 7.81
CA ASP A 128 -11.12 -2.48 7.33
C ASP A 128 -10.76 -1.38 6.31
N ALA A 129 -9.71 -0.60 6.56
CA ALA A 129 -9.29 0.46 5.65
C ALA A 129 -8.67 -0.06 4.33
N GLU A 130 -8.28 -1.33 4.27
CA GLU A 130 -7.79 -2.03 3.06
C GLU A 130 -8.91 -2.76 2.31
N SER A 131 -10.11 -2.89 2.91
CA SER A 131 -11.22 -3.68 2.34
C SER A 131 -11.75 -3.15 1.01
N TRP A 132 -11.54 -1.86 0.70
CA TRP A 132 -11.90 -1.28 -0.60
C TRP A 132 -11.32 -2.06 -1.78
N LEU A 133 -10.16 -2.70 -1.60
CA LEU A 133 -9.54 -3.49 -2.65
C LEU A 133 -10.35 -4.74 -2.96
N ASP A 134 -11.01 -5.35 -1.97
CA ASP A 134 -11.81 -6.56 -2.17
C ASP A 134 -12.94 -6.29 -3.17
N ASP A 135 -13.62 -5.16 -3.02
CA ASP A 135 -14.70 -4.71 -3.89
C ASP A 135 -14.17 -4.28 -5.27
N ALA A 136 -13.01 -3.62 -5.32
CA ALA A 136 -12.42 -3.12 -6.57
C ALA A 136 -11.72 -4.20 -7.41
N LEU A 137 -11.32 -5.33 -6.82
CA LEU A 137 -10.46 -6.32 -7.44
C LEU A 137 -10.99 -6.89 -8.78
N PRO A 138 -12.30 -7.22 -8.94
CA PRO A 138 -12.83 -7.74 -10.20
C PRO A 138 -12.68 -6.74 -11.36
N GLU A 139 -12.93 -5.47 -11.10
CA GLU A 139 -12.81 -4.39 -12.09
C GLU A 139 -11.34 -4.08 -12.41
N LEU A 140 -10.49 -3.99 -11.38
CA LEU A 140 -9.04 -3.78 -11.55
C LEU A 140 -8.42 -4.88 -12.43
N ARG A 141 -8.87 -6.13 -12.29
CA ARG A 141 -8.43 -7.26 -13.14
C ARG A 141 -8.89 -7.16 -14.58
N SER A 142 -10.01 -6.47 -14.81
CA SER A 142 -10.58 -6.25 -16.13
C SER A 142 -9.96 -5.05 -16.85
N GLY A 143 -8.96 -4.39 -16.26
CA GLY A 143 -8.20 -3.30 -16.89
C GLY A 143 -8.65 -1.89 -16.49
N GLY A 144 -9.46 -1.74 -15.45
CA GLY A 144 -9.74 -0.42 -14.87
C GLY A 144 -10.85 -0.43 -13.83
N PHE A 145 -10.71 0.42 -12.81
CA PHE A 145 -11.72 0.63 -11.77
C PHE A 145 -12.09 2.10 -11.70
N THR A 146 -13.38 2.43 -11.72
CA THR A 146 -13.82 3.82 -11.59
C THR A 146 -14.03 4.15 -10.11
N TRP A 147 -13.26 5.09 -9.56
CA TRP A 147 -13.41 5.48 -8.17
C TRP A 147 -14.73 6.25 -7.96
N ALA A 148 -15.74 5.58 -7.41
CA ALA A 148 -17.05 6.16 -7.10
C ALA A 148 -17.14 6.76 -5.68
N GLY A 149 -16.07 6.67 -4.88
CA GLY A 149 -16.10 7.10 -3.49
C GLY A 149 -16.27 8.62 -3.34
N ASN A 150 -17.07 9.03 -2.34
CA ASN A 150 -17.17 10.43 -1.92
C ASN A 150 -15.78 10.92 -1.48
N ALA A 151 -15.11 11.66 -2.35
CA ALA A 151 -13.69 12.01 -2.24
C ALA A 151 -13.33 12.91 -1.04
N SER A 152 -14.28 13.29 -0.19
CA SER A 152 -14.05 14.14 0.98
C SER A 152 -13.92 13.41 2.33
N GLU A 153 -14.42 12.19 2.50
CA GLU A 153 -14.58 11.62 3.87
C GLU A 153 -13.66 10.44 4.20
N THR A 154 -13.36 9.53 3.26
CA THR A 154 -12.64 8.29 3.60
C THR A 154 -11.28 8.22 2.92
N VAL A 155 -10.21 8.10 3.72
CA VAL A 155 -8.86 7.83 3.22
C VAL A 155 -8.62 6.33 3.26
N ALA A 156 -8.55 5.71 2.08
CA ALA A 156 -8.26 4.29 1.93
C ALA A 156 -6.80 3.98 2.26
N VAL A 157 -6.53 2.74 2.68
CA VAL A 157 -5.16 2.24 2.87
C VAL A 157 -4.81 1.33 1.70
N LEU A 158 -3.70 1.62 1.03
CA LEU A 158 -3.15 0.78 -0.01
C LEU A 158 -2.51 -0.46 0.65
N PRO A 159 -2.98 -1.69 0.37
CA PRO A 159 -2.40 -2.90 0.94
C PRO A 159 -1.01 -3.13 0.36
N MET A 160 0.00 -2.61 1.04
CA MET A 160 1.40 -2.80 0.66
C MET A 160 2.30 -2.87 1.89
N ALA A 161 3.24 -3.80 1.86
CA ALA A 161 4.36 -3.86 2.76
C ALA A 161 5.46 -2.91 2.27
N THR A 162 6.17 -2.28 3.20
CA THR A 162 7.19 -1.29 2.89
C THR A 162 8.53 -1.62 3.56
N ARG A 163 9.58 -0.92 3.13
CA ARG A 163 10.95 -1.04 3.65
C ARG A 163 11.46 0.33 4.08
N VAL A 164 12.56 0.36 4.82
CA VAL A 164 13.31 1.60 5.08
C VAL A 164 14.13 1.97 3.84
N ALA A 165 13.97 3.19 3.33
CA ALA A 165 14.78 3.74 2.25
C ALA A 165 16.28 3.88 2.62
N ILE A 166 17.15 3.52 1.67
CA ILE A 166 18.61 3.62 1.79
C ILE A 166 19.03 5.10 1.85
N GLY A 167 19.94 5.44 2.77
CA GLY A 167 20.49 6.81 2.90
C GLY A 167 19.77 7.70 3.91
N THR A 168 18.74 7.19 4.59
CA THR A 168 18.16 7.87 5.74
C THR A 168 19.22 7.97 6.86
N ARG A 169 19.52 9.19 7.34
CA ARG A 169 20.42 9.42 8.50
C ARG A 169 19.75 8.85 9.74
N GLN A 170 19.86 7.53 9.94
CA GLN A 170 19.37 6.85 11.12
C GLN A 170 20.38 6.96 12.25
N ARG A 171 19.89 7.03 13.49
CA ARG A 171 20.77 6.96 14.67
C ARG A 171 21.44 5.57 14.70
N PRO A 172 22.77 5.49 14.91
CA PRO A 172 23.56 4.25 14.86
C PRO A 172 23.09 3.13 15.79
N ASP A 173 22.40 3.47 16.86
CA ASP A 173 21.87 2.57 17.90
C ASP A 173 20.60 1.82 17.47
N LYS A 174 19.87 2.29 16.45
CA LYS A 174 18.65 1.63 15.91
C LYS A 174 18.89 0.77 14.66
N LEU A 175 20.16 0.66 14.23
CA LEU A 175 20.57 0.08 12.94
C LEU A 175 20.50 -1.47 12.86
N ALA A 176 20.43 -2.17 13.99
CA ALA A 176 20.52 -3.63 14.01
C ALA A 176 19.21 -4.32 13.56
N ALA A 177 18.05 -3.72 13.82
CA ALA A 177 16.74 -4.33 13.55
C ALA A 177 16.13 -3.96 12.18
N SER A 178 16.54 -2.83 11.56
CA SER A 178 15.95 -2.31 10.31
C SER A 178 16.66 -2.77 9.02
N ARG A 179 17.48 -3.82 9.09
CA ARG A 179 18.24 -4.34 7.94
C ARG A 179 17.32 -4.84 6.83
N ARG A 180 17.02 -4.00 5.82
CA ARG A 180 16.48 -4.32 4.48
C ARG A 180 15.27 -5.28 4.41
N GLY A 181 14.68 -5.62 5.56
CA GLY A 181 13.60 -6.56 5.70
C GLY A 181 12.33 -5.91 5.21
N LEU A 182 11.48 -6.72 4.60
CA LEU A 182 10.14 -6.28 4.27
C LEU A 182 9.30 -6.32 5.54
N HIS A 183 8.71 -5.17 5.88
CA HIS A 183 7.80 -5.04 7.01
C HIS A 183 6.40 -4.77 6.49
N PHE A 184 5.41 -5.52 6.98
CA PHE A 184 4.06 -5.30 6.50
C PHE A 184 3.40 -4.05 7.10
N ILE A 185 3.53 -3.82 8.41
CA ILE A 185 2.88 -2.69 9.12
C ILE A 185 3.67 -1.39 8.97
N THR A 186 4.91 -1.35 9.46
CA THR A 186 5.78 -0.17 9.44
C THR A 186 7.23 -0.61 9.38
N PRO A 187 8.10 0.13 8.66
CA PRO A 187 9.51 -0.21 8.53
C PRO A 187 10.30 -0.02 9.85
N HIS A 188 9.67 0.47 10.91
CA HIS A 188 10.24 0.62 12.25
C HIS A 188 9.67 -0.36 13.30
N ALA A 189 8.89 -1.35 12.89
CA ALA A 189 8.36 -2.36 13.81
C ALA A 189 9.51 -3.25 14.31
N ASP A 190 9.79 -3.21 15.62
CA ASP A 190 10.85 -3.99 16.26
C ASP A 190 10.35 -4.81 17.47
N GLY A 191 11.22 -5.69 17.95
CA GLY A 191 10.92 -6.59 19.07
C GLY A 191 10.19 -7.90 18.71
N PRO A 192 10.00 -8.79 19.69
CA PRO A 192 9.48 -10.14 19.46
C PRO A 192 8.06 -10.17 18.86
N LEU A 193 7.19 -9.27 19.33
CA LEU A 193 5.81 -9.18 18.83
C LEU A 193 5.79 -8.77 17.35
N ALA A 194 6.51 -7.71 16.98
CA ALA A 194 6.61 -7.27 15.59
C ALA A 194 7.16 -8.37 14.68
N ALA A 195 8.22 -9.07 15.13
CA ALA A 195 8.80 -10.19 14.39
C ALA A 195 7.79 -11.33 14.19
N GLN A 196 7.04 -11.69 15.24
CA GLN A 196 6.00 -12.72 15.17
C GLN A 196 4.91 -12.35 14.15
N LEU A 197 4.37 -11.14 14.23
CA LEU A 197 3.34 -10.66 13.31
C LEU A 197 3.85 -10.64 11.87
N ASN A 198 5.08 -10.15 11.66
CA ASN A 198 5.69 -10.10 10.33
C ASN A 198 5.91 -11.52 9.75
N ASN A 199 6.33 -12.47 10.57
CA ASN A 199 6.50 -13.87 10.14
C ASN A 199 5.17 -14.51 9.71
N VAL A 200 4.11 -14.32 10.50
CA VAL A 200 2.76 -14.81 10.16
C VAL A 200 2.29 -14.19 8.86
N TYR A 201 2.44 -12.87 8.71
CA TYR A 201 2.06 -12.15 7.50
C TYR A 201 2.82 -12.62 6.26
N LEU A 202 4.15 -12.72 6.34
CA LEU A 202 4.99 -13.13 5.21
C LEU A 202 4.70 -14.57 4.78
N ALA A 203 4.45 -15.47 5.74
CA ALA A 203 4.04 -16.84 5.45
C ALA A 203 2.70 -16.86 4.69
N ALA A 204 1.69 -16.13 5.19
CA ALA A 204 0.39 -16.03 4.54
C ALA A 204 0.46 -15.41 3.13
N ARG A 205 1.23 -14.33 2.95
CA ARG A 205 1.37 -13.67 1.64
C ARG A 205 2.08 -14.58 0.64
N THR A 206 3.12 -15.27 1.09
CA THR A 206 3.86 -16.23 0.25
C THR A 206 2.96 -17.39 -0.19
N ALA A 207 2.13 -17.90 0.71
CA ALA A 207 1.14 -18.94 0.41
C ALA A 207 0.12 -18.44 -0.63
N ALA A 208 -0.45 -17.25 -0.43
CA ALA A 208 -1.42 -16.66 -1.34
C ALA A 208 -0.85 -16.41 -2.76
N VAL A 209 0.38 -15.90 -2.86
CA VAL A 209 1.07 -15.74 -4.16
C VAL A 209 1.30 -17.10 -4.82
N ARG A 210 1.76 -18.10 -4.06
CA ARG A 210 1.98 -19.46 -4.60
C ARG A 210 0.70 -20.07 -5.15
N GLU A 211 -0.39 -19.95 -4.41
CA GLU A 211 -1.72 -20.43 -4.79
C GLU A 211 -2.21 -19.77 -6.09
N ALA A 212 -2.06 -18.44 -6.19
CA ALA A 212 -2.41 -17.68 -7.39
C ALA A 212 -1.59 -18.13 -8.61
N LEU A 213 -0.30 -18.41 -8.42
CA LEU A 213 0.60 -18.90 -9.49
C LEU A 213 0.35 -20.37 -9.86
N SER A 214 -0.12 -21.22 -8.94
CA SER A 214 -0.37 -22.64 -9.20
C SER A 214 -1.66 -22.92 -10.00
N GLY A 215 -2.36 -21.89 -10.46
CA GLY A 215 -3.43 -22.03 -11.45
C GLY A 215 -4.87 -22.02 -10.91
N SER A 216 -5.09 -21.86 -9.60
CA SER A 216 -6.48 -21.77 -9.09
C SER A 216 -7.15 -20.40 -9.32
N TRP A 217 -6.39 -19.38 -9.71
CA TRP A 217 -6.90 -18.01 -9.98
C TRP A 217 -6.87 -17.61 -11.46
N LEU A 218 -6.11 -18.34 -12.30
CA LEU A 218 -5.92 -18.02 -13.72
C LEU A 218 -6.91 -18.76 -14.64
N LEU A 219 -7.60 -19.79 -14.13
CA LEU A 219 -8.49 -20.64 -14.94
C LEU A 219 -9.96 -20.18 -15.00
N ASP A 220 -10.36 -19.16 -14.24
CA ASP A 220 -11.72 -18.61 -14.27
C ASP A 220 -11.90 -17.40 -15.22
N THR A 221 -10.91 -17.14 -16.08
CA THR A 221 -11.12 -16.19 -17.19
C THR A 221 -11.63 -16.97 -18.39
N PRO A 222 -12.90 -16.82 -18.81
CA PRO A 222 -13.37 -17.49 -20.03
C PRO A 222 -12.53 -16.99 -21.22
N PRO A 223 -12.17 -17.87 -22.16
CA PRO A 223 -11.61 -17.41 -23.43
C PRO A 223 -12.64 -16.50 -24.11
N ARG A 224 -12.24 -15.27 -24.42
CA ARG A 224 -12.96 -14.43 -25.38
C ARG A 224 -12.53 -14.80 -26.79
#